data_AF-A0A2W4M533-F1
#
_entry.id   AF-A0A2W4M533-F1
#
_cell.length_a   1.000
_cell.length_b   1.000
_cell.length_c   1.000
_cell.angle_alpha   90.00
_cell.angle_beta   90.00
_cell.angle_gamma   90.00
#
_symmetry.space_group_name_H-M   'P 1'
#
loop_
_entity.id
_entity.type
_entity.pdbx_description
1 polymer ?
#
loop_
_entity_poly.entity_id
_entity_poly.type
_entity_poly.pdbx_seq_one_letter_code
_entity_poly.pdbx_strand_id
1 'polypeptide(L)'
;MQSMMGVMFRHLRRHTSLLGVLTMGVLLPACSGGEIVDFESPDPSGGDTGGSAASFGGSGTGGTAGAPPQGVTGGTGAVPSGNGGTGPNGGTVGSGGASPPPNGGSAGTDPSPPTGYLPARIRRLSNAEYDASIRALFGLDGSPSSEFDFPPDARQDGFSLNDAQRVDTGVARQLAASAEAIAAQVKARALEIAPCSDPNPGEACARAFIESFGRRVYRRPLTTAEIDGPDPNDGLLDLYRLGAEGATYADGIELVVRAMLQSAGFLYLTELGDGTAAPGSVVSLTPDEIAASLSFIVTGAPPDDALLAAAAAGELATPEGRAREVERLLAPNGPARDRMVRVISEWLGIDRIEKTSKDSNVYPGFDAVREPLRRESQDFVTHVLWGSTATISELLAADFTYSEGPLPQPLAQYYGVGSASGRIPLANRRGILNQGAFLSVHAHAHESAPVLRGVAVARRVLCEPVPSPTELNIVVVPPVPDPTKTTRERFAIHATDPDCQGCHRVIDSLGFSFEQYDGMGQFRTHENNSPVDSSVTIDFGKPYDGSYANSDELAVAIATMPEVRACFARHLFRASAGRSDAVARAVEEQFLSAWSKLPEADQSNILKTLIAFAEHPLFIQRMVTP
;
A
#
# COMPACT_ATOMS: atom_id res chain seq x y z
N MET A 1 -28.44 -14.77 10.79
CA MET A 1 -27.69 -13.74 11.56
C MET A 1 -27.23 -14.26 12.92
N GLN A 2 -28.05 -14.30 13.98
CA GLN A 2 -27.57 -14.63 15.35
C GLN A 2 -26.77 -15.95 15.45
N SER A 3 -27.17 -17.03 14.77
CA SER A 3 -26.41 -18.30 14.78
C SER A 3 -25.00 -18.17 14.17
N MET A 4 -24.86 -17.48 13.03
CA MET A 4 -23.59 -17.34 12.31
C MET A 4 -22.58 -16.48 13.08
N MET A 5 -23.04 -15.44 13.79
CA MET A 5 -22.17 -14.66 14.70
C MET A 5 -21.65 -15.52 15.86
N GLY A 6 -22.41 -16.54 16.29
CA GLY A 6 -21.99 -17.49 17.30
C GLY A 6 -20.78 -18.35 16.89
N VAL A 7 -20.72 -18.78 15.63
CA VAL A 7 -19.58 -19.53 15.07
C VAL A 7 -18.32 -18.66 15.02
N MET A 8 -18.45 -17.44 14.48
CA MET A 8 -17.34 -16.50 14.31
C MET A 8 -16.63 -16.16 15.63
N PHE A 9 -17.39 -15.91 16.71
CA PHE A 9 -16.83 -15.63 18.04
C PHE A 9 -16.25 -16.86 18.75
N ARG A 10 -16.67 -18.09 18.40
CA ARG A 10 -16.10 -19.32 18.98
C ARG A 10 -14.69 -19.59 18.49
N HIS A 11 -14.38 -19.34 17.21
CA HIS A 11 -13.04 -19.56 16.67
C HIS A 11 -11.99 -18.64 17.33
N LEU A 12 -12.24 -17.32 17.44
CA LEU A 12 -11.30 -16.41 18.11
C LEU A 12 -11.05 -16.78 19.59
N ARG A 13 -12.06 -17.31 20.29
CA ARG A 13 -11.91 -17.75 21.68
C ARG A 13 -11.05 -19.01 21.85
N ARG A 14 -11.06 -19.97 20.90
CA ARG A 14 -10.24 -21.18 21.04
C ARG A 14 -8.73 -20.90 20.81
N HIS A 15 -8.37 -19.89 20.03
CA HIS A 15 -6.97 -19.43 19.87
C HIS A 15 -6.44 -18.55 21.02
N THR A 16 -7.26 -18.16 22.00
CA THR A 16 -6.87 -17.29 23.14
C THR A 16 -6.92 -18.03 24.49
N SER A 17 -6.46 -19.29 24.50
CA SER A 17 -6.50 -20.18 25.67
C SER A 17 -5.34 -19.96 26.67
N LEU A 18 -4.92 -18.71 26.94
CA LEU A 18 -3.85 -18.42 27.90
C LEU A 18 -3.91 -17.02 28.55
N LEU A 19 -5.08 -16.61 29.06
CA LEU A 19 -5.16 -15.63 30.15
C LEU A 19 -6.38 -15.91 31.05
N GLY A 20 -6.23 -15.69 32.36
CA GLY A 20 -7.17 -16.20 33.37
C GLY A 20 -8.26 -15.21 33.82
N VAL A 21 -9.44 -15.76 34.06
CA VAL A 21 -10.43 -15.32 35.08
C VAL A 21 -10.83 -13.84 35.10
N LEU A 22 -11.97 -13.53 34.48
CA LEU A 22 -13.08 -12.94 35.25
C LEU A 22 -14.45 -13.32 34.67
N THR A 23 -15.27 -14.00 35.45
CA THR A 23 -16.68 -14.29 35.12
C THR A 23 -17.58 -13.27 35.80
N MET A 24 -18.39 -12.54 35.03
CA MET A 24 -19.55 -11.82 35.56
C MET A 24 -20.74 -12.03 34.62
N GLY A 25 -21.91 -12.35 35.19
CA GLY A 25 -23.08 -12.77 34.43
C GLY A 25 -23.89 -11.59 33.88
N VAL A 26 -24.47 -11.76 32.69
CA VAL A 26 -25.42 -10.80 32.12
C VAL A 26 -26.79 -10.99 32.77
N LEU A 27 -27.30 -9.94 33.41
CA LEU A 27 -28.70 -9.81 33.82
C LEU A 27 -29.34 -8.66 33.03
N LEU A 28 -30.37 -8.99 32.25
CA LEU A 28 -31.17 -8.02 31.51
C LEU A 28 -32.19 -7.34 32.44
N PRO A 29 -32.34 -6.02 32.32
CA PRO A 29 -33.67 -5.40 32.28
C PRO A 29 -33.85 -4.53 31.02
N ALA A 30 -35.09 -4.13 30.72
CA ALA A 30 -35.46 -3.38 29.52
C ALA A 30 -36.02 -1.98 29.86
N CYS A 31 -36.05 -1.09 28.85
CA CYS A 31 -36.69 0.23 28.81
C CYS A 31 -36.14 1.26 29.82
N SER A 32 -35.65 2.43 29.43
CA SER A 32 -36.37 3.45 28.63
C SER A 32 -35.40 4.42 27.93
N GLY A 33 -35.92 5.45 27.25
CA GLY A 33 -35.11 6.39 26.45
C GLY A 33 -34.43 7.50 27.25
N GLY A 34 -33.33 8.00 26.70
CA GLY A 34 -32.63 9.23 27.08
C GLY A 34 -31.72 9.65 25.92
N GLU A 35 -31.66 10.95 25.64
CA GLU A 35 -30.80 11.50 24.58
C GLU A 35 -29.32 11.33 24.97
N ILE A 36 -28.48 10.97 23.98
CA ILE A 36 -27.03 10.92 24.14
C ILE A 36 -26.46 12.04 23.28
N VAL A 37 -25.65 12.90 23.89
CA VAL A 37 -24.87 13.92 23.19
C VAL A 37 -23.60 13.27 22.64
N ASP A 38 -23.36 13.43 21.35
CA ASP A 38 -22.15 12.91 20.71
C ASP A 38 -20.89 13.62 21.22
N PHE A 39 -19.82 12.84 21.43
CA PHE A 39 -18.50 13.34 21.80
C PHE A 39 -17.50 12.94 20.72
N GLU A 40 -17.52 13.71 19.63
CA GLU A 40 -16.72 13.44 18.43
C GLU A 40 -15.26 13.84 18.65
N SER A 41 -14.33 12.97 18.25
CA SER A 41 -12.88 13.23 18.33
C SER A 41 -12.37 13.62 16.94
N PRO A 42 -11.57 14.69 16.80
CA PRO A 42 -11.29 15.30 15.50
C PRO A 42 -10.29 14.52 14.65
N ASP A 43 -10.66 14.27 13.38
CA ASP A 43 -9.79 13.75 12.33
C ASP A 43 -9.32 14.92 11.42
N PRO A 44 -8.00 15.19 11.26
CA PRO A 44 -7.50 16.41 10.63
C PRO A 44 -7.58 16.39 9.09
N SER A 45 -8.79 16.50 8.54
CA SER A 45 -9.04 16.77 7.11
C SER A 45 -9.51 18.22 6.90
N GLY A 46 -8.57 19.11 6.56
CA GLY A 46 -8.85 20.53 6.34
C GLY A 46 -9.66 20.79 5.06
N GLY A 47 -10.93 21.21 5.22
CA GLY A 47 -11.78 21.70 4.15
C GLY A 47 -12.24 23.13 4.42
N ASP A 48 -11.72 24.09 3.66
CA ASP A 48 -12.11 25.50 3.79
C ASP A 48 -13.55 25.73 3.31
N THR A 49 -14.37 26.32 4.18
CA THR A 49 -15.66 26.93 3.81
C THR A 49 -15.63 28.42 4.16
N GLY A 50 -15.77 29.27 3.15
CA GLY A 50 -15.67 30.72 3.31
C GLY A 50 -16.88 31.33 4.03
N GLY A 51 -16.63 32.17 5.04
CA GLY A 51 -17.65 32.94 5.75
C GLY A 51 -17.07 34.21 6.37
N SER A 52 -17.76 35.34 6.25
CA SER A 52 -17.17 36.65 6.56
C SER A 52 -17.46 37.17 7.98
N ALA A 53 -16.40 37.67 8.63
CA ALA A 53 -16.34 38.82 9.53
C ALA A 53 -17.37 38.98 10.68
N ALA A 54 -16.87 38.87 11.92
CA ALA A 54 -17.24 39.77 13.01
C ALA A 54 -16.06 39.93 13.99
N SER A 55 -15.90 41.11 14.60
CA SER A 55 -14.86 41.40 15.60
C SER A 55 -15.49 41.82 16.92
N PHE A 56 -15.06 41.21 18.02
CA PHE A 56 -15.08 41.79 19.37
C PHE A 56 -13.94 41.17 20.20
N GLY A 57 -13.26 41.97 21.03
CA GLY A 57 -12.12 41.53 21.84
C GLY A 57 -12.44 41.42 23.33
N GLY A 58 -11.56 40.76 24.09
CA GLY A 58 -11.62 40.67 25.54
C GLY A 58 -10.29 40.20 26.15
N SER A 59 -9.73 40.98 27.08
CA SER A 59 -8.44 40.69 27.73
C SER A 59 -8.61 39.77 28.95
N GLY A 60 -7.64 38.91 29.23
CA GLY A 60 -7.57 38.10 30.45
C GLY A 60 -6.13 37.74 30.81
N THR A 61 -5.75 37.90 32.09
CA THR A 61 -4.36 37.80 32.56
C THR A 61 -4.20 36.87 33.76
N GLY A 62 -3.10 36.09 33.76
CA GLY A 62 -2.58 35.37 34.94
C GLY A 62 -2.58 33.84 34.76
N GLY A 63 -1.66 33.08 35.38
CA GLY A 63 -0.47 33.51 36.13
C GLY A 63 -0.03 32.50 37.20
N THR A 64 1.29 32.33 37.40
CA THR A 64 1.96 31.51 38.44
C THR A 64 1.72 29.98 38.36
N ALA A 65 2.43 29.11 39.09
CA ALA A 65 3.88 28.96 39.34
C ALA A 65 4.11 27.58 40.01
N GLY A 66 5.23 26.89 39.77
CA GLY A 66 5.53 25.62 40.46
C GLY A 66 6.85 24.93 40.07
N ALA A 67 7.63 24.54 41.07
CA ALA A 67 8.91 23.80 41.01
C ALA A 67 9.18 23.23 42.44
N PRO A 68 10.32 22.60 42.78
CA PRO A 68 11.25 21.69 42.07
C PRO A 68 11.16 20.29 42.81
N PRO A 69 12.19 19.47 43.21
CA PRO A 69 13.66 19.45 43.00
C PRO A 69 14.28 18.05 42.66
N GLN A 70 15.56 17.84 43.03
CA GLN A 70 16.53 16.86 42.45
C GLN A 70 16.95 15.70 43.40
N GLY A 71 17.53 14.63 42.82
CA GLY A 71 18.70 13.88 43.35
C GLY A 71 18.49 12.45 43.89
N VAL A 72 19.52 11.62 44.19
CA VAL A 72 20.99 11.65 43.91
C VAL A 72 21.67 10.28 44.26
N THR A 73 22.79 9.90 43.60
CA THR A 73 23.83 8.85 43.92
C THR A 73 23.60 7.31 43.94
N GLY A 74 24.60 6.57 43.40
CA GLY A 74 25.16 5.28 43.92
C GLY A 74 24.79 3.96 43.18
N GLY A 75 25.65 2.94 43.02
CA GLY A 75 27.12 2.80 43.19
C GLY A 75 27.64 1.34 43.39
N THR A 76 28.69 0.90 42.65
CA THR A 76 29.47 -0.39 42.78
C THR A 76 28.77 -1.73 42.45
N GLY A 77 29.44 -2.86 42.11
CA GLY A 77 30.84 -3.09 41.66
C GLY A 77 31.31 -4.57 41.57
N ALA A 78 32.16 -4.89 40.56
CA ALA A 78 33.13 -6.01 40.44
C ALA A 78 32.71 -7.53 40.36
N VAL A 79 33.61 -8.34 39.77
CA VAL A 79 33.57 -9.82 39.52
C VAL A 79 34.76 -10.51 40.27
N PRO A 80 34.84 -11.86 40.47
CA PRO A 80 35.55 -12.72 39.48
C PRO A 80 35.26 -14.26 39.44
N SER A 81 35.65 -14.88 38.30
CA SER A 81 36.28 -16.22 38.07
C SER A 81 35.82 -17.55 38.71
N GLY A 82 35.80 -18.60 37.87
CA GLY A 82 35.89 -20.04 38.23
C GLY A 82 36.34 -20.89 37.02
N ASN A 83 37.09 -22.00 37.19
CA ASN A 83 37.81 -22.69 36.10
C ASN A 83 38.12 -24.19 36.35
N GLY A 84 38.19 -25.02 35.30
CA GLY A 84 39.04 -26.22 35.21
C GLY A 84 38.41 -27.63 35.11
N GLY A 85 39.08 -28.55 34.41
CA GLY A 85 38.91 -30.01 34.55
C GLY A 85 38.53 -30.80 33.28
N THR A 86 39.01 -32.05 33.21
CA THR A 86 39.81 -32.52 32.06
C THR A 86 39.87 -34.06 31.87
N GLY A 87 39.25 -34.60 30.80
CA GLY A 87 39.54 -35.91 30.15
C GLY A 87 39.46 -37.22 30.99
N PRO A 88 39.96 -38.38 30.48
CA PRO A 88 40.27 -38.71 29.08
C PRO A 88 39.94 -40.17 28.61
N ASN A 89 40.20 -40.46 27.32
CA ASN A 89 40.41 -41.79 26.65
C ASN A 89 39.21 -42.72 26.35
N GLY A 90 39.20 -43.47 25.21
CA GLY A 90 40.09 -43.39 24.04
C GLY A 90 39.99 -44.55 23.01
N GLY A 91 40.45 -44.30 21.77
CA GLY A 91 40.61 -45.28 20.65
C GLY A 91 39.32 -45.61 19.86
N THR A 92 39.32 -46.04 18.58
CA THR A 92 40.34 -46.18 17.49
C THR A 92 39.55 -46.51 16.18
N VAL A 93 39.96 -46.38 14.91
CA VAL A 93 41.20 -46.08 14.15
C VAL A 93 40.84 -45.26 12.87
N GLY A 94 41.81 -44.85 12.04
CA GLY A 94 41.59 -44.42 10.63
C GLY A 94 41.59 -45.61 9.62
N SER A 95 41.61 -45.43 8.29
CA SER A 95 41.81 -44.24 7.46
C SER A 95 41.22 -44.45 6.05
N GLY A 96 40.85 -43.39 5.31
CA GLY A 96 40.41 -43.52 3.91
C GLY A 96 39.95 -42.20 3.28
N GLY A 97 40.89 -41.34 2.89
CA GLY A 97 40.59 -40.02 2.32
C GLY A 97 40.51 -40.00 0.79
N ALA A 98 39.54 -39.26 0.25
CA ALA A 98 39.48 -38.85 -1.15
C ALA A 98 38.89 -37.43 -1.23
N SER A 99 39.69 -36.45 -1.66
CA SER A 99 39.26 -35.05 -1.76
C SER A 99 38.71 -34.71 -3.14
N PRO A 100 37.52 -34.10 -3.25
CA PRO A 100 37.11 -33.35 -4.44
C PRO A 100 37.99 -32.10 -4.65
N PRO A 101 37.98 -31.49 -5.84
CA PRO A 101 38.84 -30.35 -6.18
C PRO A 101 38.40 -29.03 -5.50
N PRO A 102 39.29 -28.02 -5.42
CA PRO A 102 38.93 -26.70 -4.91
C PRO A 102 37.99 -25.98 -5.90
N ASN A 103 36.71 -25.83 -5.52
CA ASN A 103 35.79 -24.95 -6.23
C ASN A 103 36.20 -23.49 -6.01
N GLY A 104 36.89 -22.91 -7.00
CA GLY A 104 37.09 -21.47 -7.13
C GLY A 104 35.81 -20.75 -7.55
N GLY A 105 34.75 -20.85 -6.74
CA GLY A 105 33.56 -20.02 -6.84
C GLY A 105 33.73 -18.77 -5.98
N SER A 106 33.35 -17.60 -6.50
CA SER A 106 33.29 -16.39 -5.68
C SER A 106 32.36 -16.61 -4.50
N ALA A 107 32.84 -16.33 -3.28
CA ALA A 107 31.98 -16.26 -2.11
C ALA A 107 31.00 -15.09 -2.30
N GLY A 108 29.75 -15.41 -2.66
CA GLY A 108 28.64 -14.51 -2.44
C GLY A 108 28.58 -14.19 -0.95
N THR A 109 28.58 -12.92 -0.60
CA THR A 109 28.47 -12.51 0.80
C THR A 109 27.04 -12.77 1.27
N ASP A 110 26.84 -13.79 2.10
CA ASP A 110 25.58 -13.96 2.84
C ASP A 110 25.19 -12.62 3.49
N PRO A 111 23.95 -12.14 3.31
CA PRO A 111 23.51 -10.90 3.95
C PRO A 111 23.59 -11.07 5.46
N SER A 112 24.19 -10.08 6.14
CA SER A 112 24.27 -10.08 7.60
C SER A 112 22.86 -10.18 8.20
N PRO A 113 22.67 -10.95 9.29
CA PRO A 113 21.34 -11.23 9.83
C PRO A 113 20.62 -9.93 10.21
N PRO A 114 19.32 -9.78 9.90
CA PRO A 114 18.61 -8.53 10.16
C PRO A 114 18.59 -8.16 11.64
N THR A 115 18.78 -6.86 11.91
CA THR A 115 18.82 -6.24 13.24
C THR A 115 17.44 -5.83 13.75
N GLY A 116 16.40 -5.94 12.92
CA GLY A 116 15.00 -5.70 13.27
C GLY A 116 14.07 -6.20 12.16
N TYR A 117 12.82 -6.55 12.52
CA TYR A 117 11.86 -7.25 11.65
C TYR A 117 10.49 -6.57 11.68
N LEU A 118 9.68 -6.77 10.63
CA LEU A 118 8.25 -6.39 10.69
C LEU A 118 7.53 -7.25 11.75
N PRO A 119 6.52 -6.71 12.45
CA PRO A 119 5.79 -7.47 13.45
C PRO A 119 4.97 -8.60 12.80
N ALA A 120 4.88 -9.74 13.49
CA ALA A 120 3.95 -10.81 13.15
C ALA A 120 2.51 -10.31 13.33
N ARG A 121 1.63 -10.59 12.37
CA ARG A 121 0.36 -9.86 12.25
C ARG A 121 -0.75 -10.62 11.54
N ILE A 122 -1.95 -10.06 11.67
CA ILE A 122 -3.12 -10.38 10.85
C ILE A 122 -3.60 -9.05 10.27
N ARG A 123 -3.69 -8.93 8.94
CA ARG A 123 -4.18 -7.72 8.27
C ARG A 123 -5.42 -8.01 7.44
N ARG A 124 -6.36 -7.07 7.37
CA ARG A 124 -7.47 -7.14 6.40
C ARG A 124 -6.91 -7.04 4.98
N LEU A 125 -7.63 -7.58 4.00
CA LEU A 125 -7.49 -7.13 2.61
C LEU A 125 -7.94 -5.67 2.51
N SER A 126 -7.15 -4.82 1.84
CA SER A 126 -7.63 -3.50 1.40
C SER A 126 -8.76 -3.65 0.38
N ASN A 127 -9.51 -2.58 0.11
CA ASN A 127 -10.66 -2.64 -0.80
C ASN A 127 -10.25 -3.06 -2.22
N ALA A 128 -9.08 -2.59 -2.69
CA ALA A 128 -8.48 -3.01 -3.95
C ALA A 128 -8.07 -4.49 -3.99
N GLU A 129 -7.58 -5.03 -2.87
CA GLU A 129 -7.19 -6.44 -2.74
C GLU A 129 -8.42 -7.37 -2.65
N TYR A 130 -9.53 -6.89 -2.06
CA TYR A 130 -10.81 -7.57 -2.08
C TYR A 130 -11.32 -7.72 -3.53
N ASP A 131 -11.40 -6.63 -4.28
CA ASP A 131 -11.90 -6.63 -5.66
C ASP A 131 -11.05 -7.50 -6.59
N ALA A 132 -9.71 -7.40 -6.47
CA ALA A 132 -8.78 -8.25 -7.21
C ALA A 132 -8.92 -9.74 -6.83
N SER A 133 -9.20 -10.04 -5.55
CA SER A 133 -9.48 -11.41 -5.10
C SER A 133 -10.76 -11.99 -5.68
N ILE A 134 -11.85 -11.21 -5.71
CA ILE A 134 -13.12 -11.66 -6.32
C ILE A 134 -12.92 -11.95 -7.82
N ARG A 135 -12.23 -11.06 -8.54
CA ARG A 135 -11.91 -11.24 -9.97
C ARG A 135 -11.07 -12.49 -10.22
N ALA A 136 -10.01 -12.72 -9.43
CA ALA A 136 -9.13 -13.87 -9.57
C ALA A 136 -9.76 -15.21 -9.15
N LEU A 137 -10.70 -15.21 -8.21
CA LEU A 137 -11.38 -16.43 -7.74
C LEU A 137 -12.51 -16.87 -8.67
N PHE A 138 -13.33 -15.94 -9.16
CA PHE A 138 -14.58 -16.26 -9.87
C PHE A 138 -14.62 -15.86 -11.36
N GLY A 139 -13.66 -15.07 -11.84
CA GLY A 139 -13.73 -14.48 -13.19
C GLY A 139 -14.96 -13.58 -13.35
N LEU A 140 -15.22 -12.74 -12.35
CA LEU A 140 -16.28 -11.72 -12.38
C LEU A 140 -15.65 -10.34 -12.60
N ASP A 141 -16.15 -9.61 -13.59
CA ASP A 141 -15.84 -8.21 -13.81
C ASP A 141 -16.56 -7.32 -12.79
N GLY A 142 -16.03 -6.13 -12.55
CA GLY A 142 -16.55 -5.18 -11.56
C GLY A 142 -15.54 -4.80 -10.47
N SER A 143 -16.03 -4.05 -9.49
CA SER A 143 -15.32 -3.59 -8.30
C SER A 143 -16.30 -3.54 -7.12
N PRO A 144 -16.57 -4.70 -6.46
CA PRO A 144 -17.53 -4.80 -5.36
C PRO A 144 -17.34 -3.75 -4.24
N SER A 145 -16.10 -3.35 -3.95
CA SER A 145 -15.85 -2.32 -2.95
C SER A 145 -16.46 -0.95 -3.29
N SER A 146 -16.61 -0.64 -4.59
CA SER A 146 -17.31 0.56 -5.07
C SER A 146 -18.81 0.32 -5.29
N GLU A 147 -19.23 -0.91 -5.59
CA GLU A 147 -20.65 -1.27 -5.81
C GLU A 147 -21.44 -1.37 -4.50
N PHE A 148 -20.76 -1.63 -3.38
CA PHE A 148 -21.33 -1.76 -2.03
C PHE A 148 -20.84 -0.66 -1.05
N ASP A 149 -20.34 0.45 -1.59
CA ASP A 149 -19.92 1.68 -0.88
C ASP A 149 -18.92 1.46 0.28
N PHE A 150 -17.96 0.54 0.15
CA PHE A 150 -17.01 0.23 1.22
C PHE A 150 -16.25 1.50 1.67
N PRO A 151 -16.17 1.79 2.98
CA PRO A 151 -15.40 2.91 3.50
C PRO A 151 -13.97 2.96 2.94
N PRO A 152 -13.45 4.15 2.57
CA PRO A 152 -12.11 4.28 2.01
C PRO A 152 -11.03 3.67 2.90
N ASP A 153 -10.04 3.02 2.28
CA ASP A 153 -8.90 2.45 2.99
C ASP A 153 -8.12 3.53 3.76
N ALA A 154 -8.11 3.43 5.10
CA ALA A 154 -7.28 4.28 5.96
C ALA A 154 -5.80 4.11 5.62
N ARG A 155 -5.10 5.21 5.30
CA ARG A 155 -3.80 5.17 4.63
C ARG A 155 -2.60 5.31 5.56
N GLN A 156 -1.46 4.75 5.13
CA GLN A 156 -0.14 4.93 5.74
C GLN A 156 0.84 5.42 4.65
N ASP A 157 1.52 6.55 4.91
CA ASP A 157 2.41 7.27 3.98
C ASP A 157 1.87 7.51 2.56
N GLY A 158 0.54 7.51 2.40
CA GLY A 158 -0.15 7.69 1.13
C GLY A 158 -0.66 6.40 0.46
N PHE A 159 -0.28 5.23 0.97
CA PHE A 159 -0.70 3.92 0.46
C PHE A 159 -1.98 3.40 1.12
N SER A 160 -2.80 2.67 0.37
CA SER A 160 -4.04 2.02 0.82
C SER A 160 -3.79 0.76 1.67
N LEU A 161 -2.71 0.03 1.39
CA LEU A 161 -2.33 -1.17 2.14
C LEU A 161 -1.81 -0.75 3.53
N ASN A 162 -2.57 -1.10 4.57
CA ASN A 162 -2.33 -0.71 5.96
C ASN A 162 -2.78 -1.85 6.91
N ASP A 163 -1.90 -2.32 7.81
CA ASP A 163 -2.25 -3.41 8.74
C ASP A 163 -3.06 -2.98 9.97
N ALA A 164 -3.17 -1.68 10.23
CA ALA A 164 -3.97 -1.16 11.34
C ALA A 164 -5.48 -1.20 11.08
N GLN A 165 -5.92 -1.45 9.84
CA GLN A 165 -7.33 -1.43 9.43
C GLN A 165 -8.23 -2.33 10.26
N ARG A 166 -9.43 -1.83 10.57
CA ARG A 166 -10.44 -2.53 11.39
C ARG A 166 -11.74 -2.72 10.60
N VAL A 167 -12.59 -3.59 11.13
CA VAL A 167 -13.95 -3.83 10.63
C VAL A 167 -14.92 -3.38 11.70
N ASP A 168 -15.66 -2.29 11.42
CA ASP A 168 -16.80 -1.84 12.21
C ASP A 168 -18.11 -2.49 11.73
N THR A 169 -19.25 -2.06 12.30
CA THR A 169 -20.57 -2.61 11.98
C THR A 169 -21.14 -2.15 10.64
N GLY A 170 -20.61 -1.08 10.04
CA GLY A 170 -20.84 -0.67 8.65
C GLY A 170 -20.10 -1.59 7.70
N VAL A 171 -18.77 -1.64 7.81
CA VAL A 171 -17.89 -2.49 6.99
C VAL A 171 -18.35 -3.95 7.01
N ALA A 172 -18.71 -4.49 8.19
CA ALA A 172 -19.22 -5.86 8.31
C ALA A 172 -20.53 -6.11 7.53
N ARG A 173 -21.45 -5.13 7.48
CA ARG A 173 -22.69 -5.24 6.71
C ARG A 173 -22.44 -5.21 5.20
N GLN A 174 -21.49 -4.38 4.76
CA GLN A 174 -21.17 -4.22 3.33
C GLN A 174 -20.40 -5.41 2.78
N LEU A 175 -19.46 -5.96 3.56
CA LEU A 175 -18.80 -7.23 3.25
C LEU A 175 -19.81 -8.40 3.14
N ALA A 176 -20.81 -8.45 4.01
CA ALA A 176 -21.89 -9.45 3.94
C ALA A 176 -22.78 -9.26 2.70
N ALA A 177 -23.21 -8.03 2.39
CA ALA A 177 -24.01 -7.72 1.21
C ALA A 177 -23.27 -8.04 -0.11
N SER A 178 -21.98 -7.71 -0.18
CA SER A 178 -21.10 -8.08 -1.29
C SER A 178 -20.99 -9.60 -1.43
N ALA A 179 -20.69 -10.32 -0.33
CA ALA A 179 -20.62 -11.78 -0.33
C ALA A 179 -21.94 -12.46 -0.73
N GLU A 180 -23.09 -11.86 -0.39
CA GLU A 180 -24.42 -12.29 -0.82
C GLU A 180 -24.64 -12.13 -2.32
N ALA A 181 -24.36 -10.94 -2.86
CA ALA A 181 -24.50 -10.67 -4.29
C ALA A 181 -23.55 -11.52 -5.16
N ILE A 182 -22.30 -11.71 -4.71
CA ILE A 182 -21.31 -12.54 -5.39
C ILE A 182 -21.73 -14.02 -5.35
N ALA A 183 -22.19 -14.54 -4.20
CA ALA A 183 -22.67 -15.91 -4.11
C ALA A 183 -23.89 -16.17 -5.02
N ALA A 184 -24.81 -15.21 -5.15
CA ALA A 184 -25.95 -15.31 -6.07
C ALA A 184 -25.52 -15.32 -7.55
N GLN A 185 -24.48 -14.58 -7.93
CA GLN A 185 -23.87 -14.66 -9.27
C GLN A 185 -23.19 -16.03 -9.51
N VAL A 186 -22.47 -16.53 -8.50
CA VAL A 186 -21.80 -17.84 -8.56
C VAL A 186 -22.81 -18.98 -8.68
N LYS A 187 -23.96 -18.89 -7.99
CA LYS A 187 -25.08 -19.84 -8.11
C LYS A 187 -25.61 -19.96 -9.53
N ALA A 188 -25.79 -18.84 -10.23
CA ALA A 188 -26.22 -18.83 -11.63
C ALA A 188 -25.22 -19.53 -12.58
N ARG A 189 -23.96 -19.68 -12.13
CA ARG A 189 -22.85 -20.32 -12.85
C ARG A 189 -22.31 -21.55 -12.11
N ALA A 190 -23.09 -22.16 -11.22
CA ALA A 190 -22.58 -23.15 -10.27
C ALA A 190 -21.91 -24.37 -10.93
N LEU A 191 -22.40 -24.83 -12.09
CA LEU A 191 -21.81 -25.96 -12.83
C LEU A 191 -20.54 -25.59 -13.63
N GLU A 192 -20.23 -24.30 -13.80
CA GLU A 192 -18.94 -23.83 -14.34
C GLU A 192 -17.88 -23.75 -13.25
N ILE A 193 -18.27 -23.26 -12.07
CA ILE A 193 -17.37 -22.93 -10.95
C ILE A 193 -17.16 -24.14 -10.02
N ALA A 194 -18.20 -24.96 -9.86
CA ALA A 194 -18.22 -26.20 -9.09
C ALA A 194 -18.78 -27.35 -9.96
N PRO A 195 -18.05 -27.80 -11.00
CA PRO A 195 -18.53 -28.83 -11.91
C PRO A 195 -18.74 -30.17 -11.19
N CYS A 196 -19.92 -30.78 -11.39
CA CYS A 196 -20.31 -32.03 -10.76
C CYS A 196 -21.00 -32.98 -11.76
N SER A 197 -20.67 -34.27 -11.71
CA SER A 197 -21.24 -35.31 -12.59
C SER A 197 -22.56 -35.90 -12.08
N ASP A 198 -22.79 -35.90 -10.77
CA ASP A 198 -24.06 -36.25 -10.14
C ASP A 198 -24.40 -35.28 -8.99
N PRO A 199 -25.21 -34.25 -9.24
CA PRO A 199 -25.54 -33.22 -8.25
C PRO A 199 -26.53 -33.69 -7.16
N ASN A 200 -26.99 -34.95 -7.14
CA ASN A 200 -28.00 -35.44 -6.20
C ASN A 200 -27.52 -36.64 -5.34
N PRO A 201 -27.16 -36.47 -4.06
CA PRO A 201 -27.17 -35.23 -3.26
C PRO A 201 -25.91 -34.37 -3.47
N GLY A 202 -25.02 -34.72 -4.41
CA GLY A 202 -23.86 -33.91 -4.80
C GLY A 202 -22.76 -33.73 -3.75
N GLU A 203 -22.91 -34.28 -2.54
CA GLU A 203 -22.02 -34.02 -1.40
C GLU A 203 -20.54 -34.34 -1.68
N ALA A 204 -20.26 -35.40 -2.45
CA ALA A 204 -18.89 -35.73 -2.85
C ALA A 204 -18.27 -34.66 -3.77
N CYS A 205 -19.05 -34.12 -4.71
CA CYS A 205 -18.63 -32.96 -5.52
C CYS A 205 -18.47 -31.70 -4.66
N ALA A 206 -19.38 -31.49 -3.70
CA ALA A 206 -19.33 -30.33 -2.81
C ALA A 206 -18.09 -30.35 -1.92
N ARG A 207 -17.70 -31.51 -1.36
CA ARG A 207 -16.42 -31.66 -0.64
C ARG A 207 -15.23 -31.37 -1.54
N ALA A 208 -15.18 -31.97 -2.74
CA ALA A 208 -14.07 -31.74 -3.68
C ALA A 208 -13.96 -30.26 -4.10
N PHE A 209 -15.10 -29.56 -4.26
CA PHE A 209 -15.13 -28.12 -4.46
C PHE A 209 -14.65 -27.35 -3.23
N ILE A 210 -15.15 -27.66 -2.02
CA ILE A 210 -14.71 -27.01 -0.78
C ILE A 210 -13.19 -27.14 -0.58
N GLU A 211 -12.62 -28.31 -0.83
CA GLU A 211 -11.19 -28.57 -0.70
C GLU A 211 -10.35 -27.81 -1.74
N SER A 212 -10.75 -27.86 -3.01
CA SER A 212 -10.00 -27.23 -4.12
C SER A 212 -10.19 -25.72 -4.20
N PHE A 213 -11.43 -25.23 -4.17
CA PHE A 213 -11.74 -23.80 -4.18
C PHE A 213 -11.34 -23.14 -2.86
N GLY A 214 -11.65 -23.76 -1.72
CA GLY A 214 -11.27 -23.26 -0.40
C GLY A 214 -9.76 -23.05 -0.26
N ARG A 215 -8.93 -23.93 -0.84
CA ARG A 215 -7.46 -23.75 -0.87
C ARG A 215 -7.04 -22.43 -1.54
N ARG A 216 -7.72 -22.03 -2.62
CA ARG A 216 -7.48 -20.75 -3.32
C ARG A 216 -8.02 -19.55 -2.51
N VAL A 217 -9.20 -19.68 -1.91
CA VAL A 217 -9.81 -18.61 -1.10
C VAL A 217 -9.01 -18.33 0.18
N TYR A 218 -8.61 -19.37 0.91
CA TYR A 218 -7.89 -19.26 2.19
C TYR A 218 -6.37 -19.21 2.02
N ARG A 219 -5.86 -19.36 0.79
CA ARG A 219 -4.43 -19.37 0.40
C ARG A 219 -3.58 -20.50 0.99
N ARG A 220 -4.20 -21.46 1.67
CA ARG A 220 -3.59 -22.65 2.28
C ARG A 220 -4.55 -23.84 2.20
N PRO A 221 -4.11 -25.08 2.38
CA PRO A 221 -5.02 -26.21 2.60
C PRO A 221 -6.03 -25.93 3.73
N LEU A 222 -7.28 -26.31 3.53
CA LEU A 222 -8.28 -26.32 4.60
C LEU A 222 -7.99 -27.45 5.59
N THR A 223 -8.20 -27.16 6.87
CA THR A 223 -8.18 -28.19 7.92
C THR A 223 -9.48 -28.99 7.90
N THR A 224 -9.45 -30.23 8.38
CA THR A 224 -10.67 -31.05 8.54
C THR A 224 -11.74 -30.34 9.37
N ALA A 225 -11.36 -29.55 10.37
CA ALA A 225 -12.29 -28.78 11.19
C ALA A 225 -12.99 -27.62 10.44
N GLU A 226 -12.42 -27.13 9.34
CA GLU A 226 -13.07 -26.12 8.48
C GLU A 226 -14.04 -26.77 7.47
N ILE A 227 -13.73 -27.99 7.02
CA ILE A 227 -14.55 -28.75 6.06
C ILE A 227 -15.74 -29.41 6.77
N ASP A 228 -15.46 -30.18 7.82
CA ASP A 228 -16.38 -31.08 8.52
C ASP A 228 -16.87 -30.54 9.87
N GLY A 229 -16.34 -29.39 10.32
CA GLY A 229 -16.64 -28.77 11.61
C GLY A 229 -15.81 -29.34 12.77
N PRO A 230 -15.58 -28.56 13.84
CA PRO A 230 -15.05 -29.07 15.10
C PRO A 230 -16.12 -29.75 15.97
N ASP A 231 -17.38 -29.44 15.68
CA ASP A 231 -18.62 -29.89 16.32
C ASP A 231 -19.66 -30.03 15.17
N PRO A 232 -20.65 -30.95 15.21
CA PRO A 232 -21.56 -31.16 14.07
C PRO A 232 -22.42 -29.91 13.76
N ASN A 233 -22.58 -29.59 12.47
CA ASN A 233 -23.25 -28.40 11.92
C ASN A 233 -22.40 -27.10 11.94
N ASP A 234 -21.13 -27.14 12.37
CA ASP A 234 -20.22 -25.99 12.33
C ASP A 234 -19.26 -26.01 11.09
N GLY A 235 -19.37 -27.01 10.19
CA GLY A 235 -18.48 -27.18 9.01
C GLY A 235 -18.99 -26.57 7.70
N LEU A 236 -18.08 -26.30 6.74
CA LEU A 236 -18.45 -25.84 5.39
C LEU A 236 -19.32 -26.86 4.63
N LEU A 237 -19.11 -28.17 4.84
CA LEU A 237 -19.94 -29.20 4.22
C LEU A 237 -21.34 -29.29 4.84
N ASP A 238 -21.52 -28.88 6.11
CA ASP A 238 -22.83 -28.77 6.73
C ASP A 238 -23.62 -27.58 6.16
N LEU A 239 -22.93 -26.47 5.82
CA LEU A 239 -23.54 -25.36 5.09
C LEU A 239 -23.94 -25.77 3.66
N TYR A 240 -23.16 -26.63 2.99
CA TYR A 240 -23.62 -27.24 1.73
C TYR A 240 -24.92 -28.05 1.92
N ARG A 241 -24.94 -28.96 2.92
CA ARG A 241 -26.12 -29.80 3.24
C ARG A 241 -27.35 -28.93 3.52
N LEU A 242 -27.22 -27.91 4.36
CA LEU A 242 -28.29 -26.97 4.72
C LEU A 242 -28.80 -26.16 3.51
N GLY A 243 -27.92 -25.76 2.59
CA GLY A 243 -28.31 -25.06 1.37
C GLY A 243 -28.99 -25.98 0.34
N ALA A 244 -28.61 -27.26 0.29
CA ALA A 244 -29.17 -28.24 -0.64
C ALA A 244 -30.42 -28.98 -0.11
N GLU A 245 -30.75 -28.91 1.18
CA GLU A 245 -31.88 -29.61 1.79
C GLU A 245 -33.23 -29.16 1.19
N GLY A 246 -33.84 -30.01 0.37
CA GLY A 246 -35.08 -29.68 -0.35
C GLY A 246 -34.90 -28.71 -1.53
N ALA A 247 -33.66 -28.40 -1.90
CA ALA A 247 -33.28 -27.44 -2.94
C ALA A 247 -32.36 -28.11 -3.99
N THR A 248 -31.33 -27.41 -4.48
CA THR A 248 -30.38 -27.95 -5.47
C THR A 248 -28.92 -27.87 -5.01
N TYR A 249 -28.04 -28.59 -5.70
CA TYR A 249 -26.58 -28.45 -5.58
C TYR A 249 -26.11 -26.98 -5.63
N ALA A 250 -26.71 -26.15 -6.50
CA ALA A 250 -26.33 -24.75 -6.66
C ALA A 250 -26.72 -23.88 -5.44
N ASP A 251 -27.80 -24.22 -4.74
CA ASP A 251 -28.18 -23.57 -3.47
C ASP A 251 -27.21 -23.94 -2.34
N GLY A 252 -26.75 -25.20 -2.30
CA GLY A 252 -25.68 -25.63 -1.40
C GLY A 252 -24.35 -24.90 -1.65
N ILE A 253 -23.94 -24.78 -2.91
CA ILE A 253 -22.70 -24.07 -3.30
C ILE A 253 -22.81 -22.56 -3.03
N GLU A 254 -23.97 -21.94 -3.22
CA GLU A 254 -24.22 -20.53 -2.83
C GLU A 254 -23.91 -20.29 -1.35
N LEU A 255 -24.41 -21.15 -0.46
CA LEU A 255 -24.23 -20.97 0.98
C LEU A 255 -22.77 -21.22 1.42
N VAL A 256 -22.08 -22.18 0.80
CA VAL A 256 -20.63 -22.39 0.98
C VAL A 256 -19.84 -21.14 0.58
N VAL A 257 -20.07 -20.62 -0.63
CA VAL A 257 -19.33 -19.47 -1.16
C VAL A 257 -19.60 -18.21 -0.34
N ARG A 258 -20.87 -17.96 0.01
CA ARG A 258 -21.26 -16.85 0.90
C ARG A 258 -20.57 -16.94 2.28
N ALA A 259 -20.38 -18.13 2.82
CA ALA A 259 -19.70 -18.33 4.10
C ALA A 259 -18.18 -18.15 3.98
N MET A 260 -17.57 -18.71 2.93
CA MET A 260 -16.14 -18.53 2.64
C MET A 260 -15.79 -17.04 2.50
N LEU A 261 -16.58 -16.26 1.75
CA LEU A 261 -16.34 -14.82 1.51
C LEU A 261 -16.59 -13.91 2.73
N GLN A 262 -17.15 -14.45 3.82
CA GLN A 262 -17.30 -13.75 5.11
C GLN A 262 -16.32 -14.29 6.18
N SER A 263 -15.51 -15.30 5.85
CA SER A 263 -14.63 -15.94 6.82
C SER A 263 -13.34 -15.15 7.03
N ALA A 264 -12.68 -15.36 8.18
CA ALA A 264 -11.37 -14.78 8.45
C ALA A 264 -10.31 -15.25 7.43
N GLY A 265 -10.45 -16.49 6.91
CA GLY A 265 -9.56 -17.05 5.90
C GLY A 265 -9.60 -16.30 4.56
N PHE A 266 -10.75 -15.71 4.19
CA PHE A 266 -10.86 -14.84 3.01
C PHE A 266 -10.56 -13.36 3.29
N LEU A 267 -11.08 -12.81 4.39
CA LEU A 267 -11.04 -11.37 4.65
C LEU A 267 -9.68 -10.86 5.15
N TYR A 268 -8.80 -11.75 5.58
CA TYR A 268 -7.51 -11.41 6.17
C TYR A 268 -6.36 -12.24 5.57
N LEU A 269 -5.15 -11.69 5.68
CA LEU A 269 -3.88 -12.41 5.52
C LEU A 269 -3.21 -12.54 6.90
N THR A 270 -2.57 -13.68 7.14
CA THR A 270 -1.71 -13.90 8.30
C THR A 270 -0.24 -13.79 7.89
N GLU A 271 0.57 -13.28 8.81
CA GLU A 271 2.02 -13.33 8.76
C GLU A 271 2.51 -13.73 10.17
N LEU A 272 2.25 -14.98 10.56
CA LEU A 272 2.38 -15.50 11.93
C LEU A 272 3.37 -16.66 12.07
N GLY A 273 3.80 -17.29 10.96
CA GLY A 273 4.54 -18.54 11.01
C GLY A 273 3.66 -19.69 11.50
N ASP A 274 4.23 -20.64 12.23
CA ASP A 274 3.47 -21.78 12.79
C ASP A 274 2.51 -21.39 13.94
N GLY A 275 2.57 -20.14 14.43
CA GLY A 275 1.73 -19.65 15.53
C GLY A 275 2.06 -20.22 16.91
N THR A 276 3.18 -20.94 17.06
CA THR A 276 3.61 -21.58 18.33
C THR A 276 4.72 -20.82 19.08
N ALA A 277 5.41 -19.90 18.39
CA ALA A 277 6.55 -19.18 18.95
C ALA A 277 6.17 -18.19 20.07
N ALA A 278 7.06 -18.04 21.06
CA ALA A 278 6.84 -17.17 22.20
C ALA A 278 6.96 -15.66 21.83
N PRO A 279 6.29 -14.76 22.55
CA PRO A 279 6.47 -13.31 22.40
C PRO A 279 7.95 -12.88 22.48
N GLY A 280 8.37 -11.97 21.61
CA GLY A 280 9.77 -11.57 21.42
C GLY A 280 10.59 -12.47 20.48
N SER A 281 10.05 -13.59 20.00
CA SER A 281 10.75 -14.47 19.04
C SER A 281 10.71 -13.92 17.61
N VAL A 282 11.72 -14.26 16.80
CA VAL A 282 11.65 -14.15 15.34
C VAL A 282 11.11 -15.46 14.77
N VAL A 283 10.10 -15.36 13.90
CA VAL A 283 9.50 -16.48 13.16
C VAL A 283 9.77 -16.32 11.67
N SER A 284 9.88 -17.46 10.97
CA SER A 284 9.73 -17.51 9.52
C SER A 284 8.25 -17.75 9.18
N LEU A 285 7.77 -17.12 8.11
CA LEU A 285 6.46 -17.40 7.52
C LEU A 285 6.36 -18.85 7.05
N THR A 286 5.15 -19.43 7.11
CA THR A 286 4.89 -20.74 6.50
C THR A 286 4.94 -20.67 4.97
N PRO A 287 5.13 -21.79 4.24
CA PRO A 287 5.18 -21.75 2.77
C PRO A 287 3.92 -21.14 2.12
N ASP A 288 2.74 -21.40 2.70
CA ASP A 288 1.47 -20.81 2.26
C ASP A 288 1.42 -19.30 2.55
N GLU A 289 1.92 -18.84 3.71
CA GLU A 289 2.03 -17.40 4.02
C GLU A 289 3.05 -16.68 3.13
N ILE A 290 4.14 -17.35 2.73
CA ILE A 290 5.10 -16.81 1.76
C ILE A 290 4.41 -16.66 0.39
N ALA A 291 3.68 -17.66 -0.08
CA ALA A 291 2.90 -17.58 -1.32
C ALA A 291 1.83 -16.47 -1.28
N ALA A 292 1.07 -16.38 -0.19
CA ALA A 292 0.07 -15.34 0.01
C ALA A 292 0.72 -13.95 0.00
N SER A 293 1.75 -13.73 0.81
CA SER A 293 2.46 -12.44 0.89
C SER A 293 3.05 -12.04 -0.46
N LEU A 294 3.67 -12.98 -1.18
CA LEU A 294 4.30 -12.75 -2.49
C LEU A 294 3.24 -12.37 -3.52
N SER A 295 2.14 -13.12 -3.60
CA SER A 295 1.07 -12.85 -4.54
C SER A 295 0.40 -11.50 -4.27
N PHE A 296 0.12 -11.16 -3.02
CA PHE A 296 -0.53 -9.89 -2.69
C PHE A 296 0.37 -8.66 -2.88
N ILE A 297 1.68 -8.72 -2.61
CA ILE A 297 2.56 -7.56 -2.91
C ILE A 297 2.69 -7.33 -4.43
N VAL A 298 2.81 -8.39 -5.23
CA VAL A 298 3.00 -8.33 -6.70
C VAL A 298 1.71 -8.08 -7.47
N THR A 299 0.59 -8.67 -7.06
CA THR A 299 -0.66 -8.71 -7.84
C THR A 299 -1.88 -8.11 -7.12
N GLY A 300 -1.83 -7.99 -5.78
CA GLY A 300 -2.99 -7.64 -4.97
C GLY A 300 -4.07 -8.73 -4.87
N ALA A 301 -3.81 -9.94 -5.40
CA ALA A 301 -4.76 -11.05 -5.47
C ALA A 301 -4.20 -12.33 -4.80
N PRO A 302 -5.03 -13.39 -4.62
CA PRO A 302 -4.59 -14.69 -4.12
C PRO A 302 -3.61 -15.39 -5.06
N PRO A 303 -2.72 -16.23 -4.53
CA PRO A 303 -1.76 -16.99 -5.31
C PRO A 303 -2.49 -17.94 -6.28
N ASP A 304 -1.96 -18.02 -7.50
CA ASP A 304 -2.41 -19.00 -8.48
C ASP A 304 -1.96 -20.43 -8.11
N ASP A 305 -2.52 -21.42 -8.79
CA ASP A 305 -2.26 -22.83 -8.47
C ASP A 305 -0.78 -23.22 -8.67
N ALA A 306 -0.02 -22.48 -9.49
CA ALA A 306 1.41 -22.66 -9.68
C ALA A 306 2.21 -22.15 -8.46
N LEU A 307 1.89 -20.96 -7.95
CA LEU A 307 2.52 -20.43 -6.74
C LEU A 307 2.14 -21.24 -5.48
N LEU A 308 0.88 -21.69 -5.40
CA LEU A 308 0.43 -22.64 -4.36
C LEU A 308 1.10 -24.02 -4.48
N ALA A 309 1.51 -24.45 -5.68
CA ALA A 309 2.30 -25.66 -5.86
C ALA A 309 3.77 -25.45 -5.45
N ALA A 310 4.39 -24.33 -5.81
CA ALA A 310 5.74 -23.96 -5.39
C ALA A 310 5.87 -23.84 -3.85
N ALA A 311 4.83 -23.35 -3.18
CA ALA A 311 4.72 -23.38 -1.72
C ALA A 311 4.72 -24.81 -1.17
N ALA A 312 3.84 -25.68 -1.68
CA ALA A 312 3.72 -27.07 -1.23
C ALA A 312 4.98 -27.92 -1.53
N ALA A 313 5.74 -27.56 -2.58
CA ALA A 313 7.04 -28.15 -2.90
C ALA A 313 8.20 -27.59 -2.05
N GLY A 314 7.97 -26.56 -1.22
CA GLY A 314 8.97 -25.92 -0.37
C GLY A 314 9.92 -24.96 -1.11
N GLU A 315 9.70 -24.71 -2.41
CA GLU A 315 10.61 -23.94 -3.26
C GLU A 315 10.73 -22.47 -2.83
N LEU A 316 9.66 -21.91 -2.27
CA LEU A 316 9.63 -20.52 -1.79
C LEU A 316 10.50 -20.26 -0.54
N ALA A 317 11.11 -21.30 0.03
CA ALA A 317 12.07 -21.16 1.12
C ALA A 317 13.37 -20.45 0.66
N THR A 318 13.82 -20.67 -0.59
CA THR A 318 15.05 -20.04 -1.11
C THR A 318 14.77 -18.68 -1.75
N PRO A 319 15.73 -17.73 -1.76
CA PRO A 319 15.59 -16.46 -2.46
C PRO A 319 15.26 -16.65 -3.95
N GLU A 320 15.94 -17.58 -4.62
CA GLU A 320 15.84 -17.84 -6.06
C GLU A 320 14.44 -18.39 -6.43
N GLY A 321 13.87 -19.24 -5.58
CA GLY A 321 12.50 -19.75 -5.74
C GLY A 321 11.46 -18.63 -5.65
N ARG A 322 11.64 -17.67 -4.74
CA ARG A 322 10.79 -16.48 -4.65
C ARG A 322 11.00 -15.54 -5.83
N ALA A 323 12.24 -15.26 -6.21
CA ALA A 323 12.59 -14.40 -7.35
C ALA A 323 11.92 -14.89 -8.64
N ARG A 324 12.03 -16.19 -8.93
CA ARG A 324 11.42 -16.84 -10.10
C ARG A 324 9.90 -16.69 -10.14
N GLU A 325 9.20 -16.86 -9.03
CA GLU A 325 7.74 -16.67 -9.00
C GLU A 325 7.33 -15.20 -9.09
N VAL A 326 8.09 -14.27 -8.51
CA VAL A 326 7.88 -12.83 -8.74
C VAL A 326 8.09 -12.48 -10.21
N GLU A 327 9.17 -12.95 -10.85
CA GLU A 327 9.42 -12.73 -12.28
C GLU A 327 8.32 -13.32 -13.17
N ARG A 328 7.78 -14.50 -12.82
CA ARG A 328 6.63 -15.10 -13.51
C ARG A 328 5.36 -14.26 -13.40
N LEU A 329 5.05 -13.72 -12.22
CA LEU A 329 3.88 -12.86 -11.99
C LEU A 329 4.05 -11.46 -12.60
N LEU A 330 5.29 -10.96 -12.68
CA LEU A 330 5.68 -9.72 -13.34
C LEU A 330 5.87 -9.85 -14.87
N ALA A 331 5.61 -11.01 -15.47
CA ALA A 331 5.70 -11.18 -16.92
C ALA A 331 4.75 -10.20 -17.67
N PRO A 332 5.03 -9.81 -18.93
CA PRO A 332 4.20 -8.82 -19.66
C PRO A 332 2.72 -9.18 -19.84
N ASN A 333 2.39 -10.48 -19.77
CA ASN A 333 1.04 -11.04 -19.78
C ASN A 333 0.58 -11.58 -18.41
N GLY A 334 1.30 -11.24 -17.33
CA GLY A 334 1.01 -11.63 -15.95
C GLY A 334 0.04 -10.69 -15.23
N PRO A 335 -0.48 -11.10 -14.05
CA PRO A 335 -1.53 -10.39 -13.31
C PRO A 335 -1.06 -9.12 -12.57
N ALA A 336 0.22 -8.75 -12.61
CA ALA A 336 0.77 -7.68 -11.77
C ALA A 336 0.41 -6.23 -12.20
N ARG A 337 -0.18 -6.02 -13.39
CA ARG A 337 -0.38 -4.69 -14.00
C ARG A 337 -1.11 -3.71 -13.07
N ASP A 338 -2.35 -4.02 -12.70
CA ASP A 338 -3.21 -3.18 -11.85
C ASP A 338 -2.53 -2.80 -10.53
N ARG A 339 -1.79 -3.75 -9.92
CA ARG A 339 -1.10 -3.56 -8.64
C ARG A 339 0.08 -2.61 -8.76
N MET A 340 0.96 -2.77 -9.75
CA MET A 340 2.11 -1.85 -9.91
C MET A 340 1.68 -0.45 -10.34
N VAL A 341 0.67 -0.36 -11.22
CA VAL A 341 0.04 0.92 -11.60
C VAL A 341 -0.54 1.62 -10.37
N ARG A 342 -1.25 0.89 -9.50
CA ARG A 342 -1.75 1.42 -8.22
C ARG A 342 -0.63 1.88 -7.29
N VAL A 343 0.44 1.08 -7.13
CA VAL A 343 1.58 1.44 -6.27
C VAL A 343 2.23 2.75 -6.73
N ILE A 344 2.49 2.93 -8.03
CA ILE A 344 3.08 4.17 -8.56
C ILE A 344 2.09 5.34 -8.45
N SER A 345 0.80 5.09 -8.67
CA SER A 345 -0.25 6.10 -8.51
C SER A 345 -0.36 6.58 -7.06
N GLU A 346 -0.38 5.69 -6.07
CA GLU A 346 -0.43 6.03 -4.63
C GLU A 346 0.90 6.65 -4.13
N TRP A 347 2.04 6.18 -4.65
CA TRP A 347 3.38 6.73 -4.37
C TRP A 347 3.50 8.20 -4.76
N LEU A 348 2.96 8.60 -5.92
CA LEU A 348 2.91 10.00 -6.35
C LEU A 348 1.62 10.72 -5.89
N GLY A 349 0.64 9.96 -5.40
CA GLY A 349 -0.67 10.42 -4.95
C GLY A 349 -1.66 10.75 -6.08
N ILE A 350 -1.32 10.38 -7.32
CA ILE A 350 -2.08 10.63 -8.56
C ILE A 350 -3.46 9.96 -8.52
N ASP A 351 -3.59 8.86 -7.78
CA ASP A 351 -4.84 8.12 -7.58
C ASP A 351 -6.00 9.00 -7.06
N ARG A 352 -5.70 10.11 -6.39
CA ARG A 352 -6.72 11.10 -5.98
C ARG A 352 -7.44 11.79 -7.15
N ILE A 353 -6.97 11.64 -8.39
CA ILE A 353 -7.59 12.22 -9.59
C ILE A 353 -9.07 11.82 -9.73
N GLU A 354 -9.45 10.61 -9.30
CA GLU A 354 -10.83 10.10 -9.32
C GLU A 354 -11.82 10.99 -8.54
N LYS A 355 -11.35 11.60 -7.45
CA LYS A 355 -12.13 12.47 -6.55
C LYS A 355 -11.71 13.94 -6.63
N THR A 356 -10.78 14.28 -7.52
CA THR A 356 -10.33 15.66 -7.73
C THR A 356 -11.41 16.43 -8.49
N SER A 357 -11.70 17.65 -8.03
CA SER A 357 -12.63 18.58 -8.67
C SER A 357 -11.94 19.94 -8.82
N LYS A 358 -12.43 20.74 -9.77
CA LYS A 358 -11.95 22.10 -10.04
C LYS A 358 -13.14 23.05 -10.14
N ASP A 359 -12.93 24.33 -9.88
CA ASP A 359 -13.96 25.34 -10.09
C ASP A 359 -14.24 25.46 -11.60
N SER A 360 -15.45 25.10 -12.02
CA SER A 360 -15.85 25.10 -13.44
C SER A 360 -15.97 26.50 -14.05
N ASN A 361 -15.96 27.57 -13.23
CA ASN A 361 -15.86 28.95 -13.71
C ASN A 361 -14.41 29.31 -14.10
N VAL A 362 -13.42 28.65 -13.50
CA VAL A 362 -11.97 28.88 -13.76
C VAL A 362 -11.43 27.84 -14.76
N TYR A 363 -11.83 26.58 -14.59
CA TYR A 363 -11.32 25.42 -15.33
C TYR A 363 -12.47 24.62 -16.00
N PRO A 364 -13.28 25.24 -16.89
CA PRO A 364 -14.49 24.62 -17.47
C PRO A 364 -14.23 23.35 -18.29
N GLY A 365 -12.97 23.11 -18.71
CA GLY A 365 -12.59 21.88 -19.42
C GLY A 365 -12.27 20.68 -18.52
N PHE A 366 -12.12 20.86 -17.20
CA PHE A 366 -11.50 19.83 -16.35
C PHE A 366 -12.28 18.52 -16.29
N ASP A 367 -13.60 18.56 -16.11
CA ASP A 367 -14.42 17.35 -15.99
C ASP A 367 -14.35 16.47 -17.26
N ALA A 368 -14.16 17.07 -18.43
CA ALA A 368 -14.00 16.37 -19.70
C ALA A 368 -12.62 15.71 -19.87
N VAL A 369 -11.59 16.15 -19.13
CA VAL A 369 -10.22 15.60 -19.18
C VAL A 369 -9.81 14.80 -17.95
N ARG A 370 -10.47 14.94 -16.79
CA ARG A 370 -10.11 14.25 -15.53
C ARG A 370 -9.95 12.74 -15.68
N GLU A 371 -10.94 12.09 -16.29
CA GLU A 371 -10.94 10.63 -16.51
C GLU A 371 -9.97 10.21 -17.64
N PRO A 372 -9.89 10.90 -18.79
CA PRO A 372 -8.78 10.72 -19.73
C PRO A 372 -7.37 10.85 -19.11
N LEU A 373 -7.13 11.85 -18.27
CA LEU A 373 -5.86 12.07 -17.55
C LEU A 373 -5.53 10.91 -16.61
N ARG A 374 -6.53 10.38 -15.89
CA ARG A 374 -6.36 9.19 -15.05
C ARG A 374 -5.87 8.01 -15.90
N ARG A 375 -6.54 7.71 -17.00
CA ARG A 375 -6.18 6.60 -17.89
C ARG A 375 -4.83 6.81 -18.56
N GLU A 376 -4.51 8.02 -18.99
CA GLU A 376 -3.18 8.36 -19.53
C GLU A 376 -2.04 8.02 -18.56
N SER A 377 -2.15 8.33 -17.27
CA SER A 377 -1.15 7.93 -16.29
C SER A 377 -1.09 6.41 -16.10
N GLN A 378 -2.21 5.70 -16.20
CA GLN A 378 -2.24 4.22 -16.13
C GLN A 378 -1.58 3.57 -17.36
N ASP A 379 -1.94 4.03 -18.56
CA ASP A 379 -1.38 3.62 -19.85
C ASP A 379 0.14 3.91 -19.91
N PHE A 380 0.57 5.10 -19.47
CA PHE A 380 1.98 5.49 -19.41
C PHE A 380 2.80 4.62 -18.45
N VAL A 381 2.32 4.41 -17.21
CA VAL A 381 3.00 3.53 -16.25
C VAL A 381 3.09 2.10 -16.78
N THR A 382 2.01 1.59 -17.39
CA THR A 382 1.98 0.24 -17.98
C THR A 382 2.98 0.12 -19.14
N HIS A 383 3.05 1.12 -20.03
CA HIS A 383 4.05 1.13 -21.11
C HIS A 383 5.48 1.20 -20.56
N VAL A 384 5.76 2.08 -19.59
CA VAL A 384 7.12 2.17 -19.01
C VAL A 384 7.56 0.84 -18.42
N LEU A 385 6.69 0.16 -17.67
CA LEU A 385 7.02 -1.11 -16.98
C LEU A 385 7.10 -2.34 -17.90
N TRP A 386 6.29 -2.44 -18.95
CA TRP A 386 6.19 -3.67 -19.78
C TRP A 386 6.37 -3.48 -21.28
N GLY A 387 6.28 -2.25 -21.79
CA GLY A 387 6.55 -1.89 -23.19
C GLY A 387 7.88 -1.15 -23.39
N SER A 388 8.67 -0.95 -22.34
CA SER A 388 9.83 -0.05 -22.33
C SER A 388 10.91 -0.49 -21.33
N THR A 389 11.72 0.44 -20.82
CA THR A 389 12.91 0.13 -19.98
C THR A 389 12.61 -0.36 -18.55
N ALA A 390 11.37 -0.19 -18.07
CA ALA A 390 10.97 -0.33 -16.68
C ALA A 390 11.82 0.49 -15.67
N THR A 391 12.46 1.58 -16.13
CA THR A 391 13.31 2.41 -15.28
C THR A 391 12.59 3.59 -14.64
N ILE A 392 13.06 3.94 -13.45
CA ILE A 392 12.67 5.17 -12.74
C ILE A 392 13.02 6.41 -13.58
N SER A 393 14.12 6.35 -14.35
CA SER A 393 14.54 7.43 -15.24
C SER A 393 13.55 7.68 -16.38
N GLU A 394 13.10 6.64 -17.10
CA GLU A 394 12.09 6.83 -18.16
C GLU A 394 10.74 7.29 -17.57
N LEU A 395 10.35 6.77 -16.39
CA LEU A 395 9.13 7.20 -15.70
C LEU A 395 9.13 8.71 -15.38
N LEU A 396 10.28 9.27 -15.00
CA LEU A 396 10.41 10.67 -14.59
C LEU A 396 10.79 11.63 -15.75
N ALA A 397 11.51 11.18 -16.78
CA ALA A 397 12.13 12.07 -17.79
C ALA A 397 11.67 11.84 -19.25
N ALA A 398 10.72 10.94 -19.51
CA ALA A 398 10.15 10.70 -20.84
C ALA A 398 9.70 11.99 -21.57
N ASP A 399 10.02 12.13 -22.86
CA ASP A 399 9.46 13.17 -23.76
C ASP A 399 8.08 12.81 -24.32
N PHE A 400 7.53 11.67 -23.92
CA PHE A 400 6.31 11.10 -24.46
C PHE A 400 5.33 10.78 -23.34
N THR A 401 4.04 10.88 -23.66
CA THR A 401 3.01 10.13 -22.96
C THR A 401 2.61 8.89 -23.76
N TYR A 402 1.82 8.00 -23.18
CA TYR A 402 1.34 6.80 -23.86
C TYR A 402 -0.18 6.69 -23.78
N SER A 403 -0.80 6.14 -24.83
CA SER A 403 -2.11 5.50 -24.69
C SER A 403 -2.23 4.27 -25.59
N GLU A 404 -2.89 3.22 -25.10
CA GLU A 404 -3.10 1.98 -25.88
C GLU A 404 -3.98 2.22 -27.12
N GLY A 405 -4.90 3.19 -27.05
CA GLY A 405 -5.78 3.61 -28.15
C GLY A 405 -5.50 5.04 -28.63
N PRO A 406 -6.34 5.57 -29.55
CA PRO A 406 -6.33 6.99 -29.90
C PRO A 406 -6.67 7.85 -28.68
N LEU A 407 -5.88 8.90 -28.41
CA LEU A 407 -6.16 9.85 -27.32
C LEU A 407 -7.60 10.37 -27.39
N PRO A 408 -8.37 10.34 -26.29
CA PRO A 408 -9.69 10.96 -26.24
C PRO A 408 -9.63 12.44 -26.66
N GLN A 409 -10.56 12.88 -27.50
CA GLN A 409 -10.53 14.22 -28.10
C GLN A 409 -10.30 15.38 -27.10
N PRO A 410 -10.91 15.40 -25.89
CA PRO A 410 -10.63 16.45 -24.90
C PRO A 410 -9.17 16.47 -24.44
N LEU A 411 -8.53 15.30 -24.33
CA LEU A 411 -7.13 15.16 -23.91
C LEU A 411 -6.16 15.51 -25.03
N ALA A 412 -6.49 15.15 -26.27
CA ALA A 412 -5.73 15.61 -27.45
C ALA A 412 -5.76 17.15 -27.57
N GLN A 413 -6.93 17.77 -27.35
CA GLN A 413 -7.09 19.22 -27.31
C GLN A 413 -6.33 19.87 -26.14
N TYR A 414 -6.37 19.28 -24.95
CA TYR A 414 -5.61 19.71 -23.77
C TYR A 414 -4.10 19.76 -24.06
N TYR A 415 -3.53 18.70 -24.65
CA TYR A 415 -2.11 18.69 -25.04
C TYR A 415 -1.79 19.43 -26.35
N GLY A 416 -2.78 19.96 -27.07
CA GLY A 416 -2.57 20.61 -28.37
C GLY A 416 -2.09 19.67 -29.47
N VAL A 417 -2.32 18.35 -29.34
CA VAL A 417 -1.88 17.32 -30.27
C VAL A 417 -3.02 16.84 -31.18
N GLY A 418 -2.66 16.22 -32.31
CA GLY A 418 -3.61 15.54 -33.17
C GLY A 418 -4.09 14.20 -32.57
N SER A 419 -4.99 13.52 -33.29
CA SER A 419 -5.37 12.14 -32.98
C SER A 419 -4.16 11.22 -33.14
N ALA A 420 -3.61 10.74 -32.03
CA ALA A 420 -2.45 9.85 -31.97
C ALA A 420 -2.65 8.75 -30.92
N SER A 421 -1.86 7.68 -31.01
CA SER A 421 -1.90 6.47 -30.17
C SER A 421 -0.49 5.89 -30.02
N GLY A 422 -0.25 5.06 -28.99
CA GLY A 422 1.08 4.56 -28.67
C GLY A 422 1.93 5.61 -27.97
N ARG A 423 3.25 5.68 -28.25
CA ARG A 423 4.14 6.74 -27.71
C ARG A 423 3.88 8.06 -28.44
N ILE A 424 3.44 9.08 -27.71
CA ILE A 424 3.02 10.38 -28.23
C ILE A 424 3.94 11.46 -27.63
N PRO A 425 4.85 12.05 -28.41
CA PRO A 425 5.71 13.12 -27.91
C PRO A 425 4.91 14.33 -27.43
N LEU A 426 5.22 14.85 -26.24
CA LEU A 426 4.61 16.04 -25.68
C LEU A 426 5.65 17.17 -25.60
N ALA A 427 5.30 18.34 -26.12
CA ALA A 427 6.09 19.54 -25.92
C ALA A 427 5.84 20.11 -24.52
N ASN A 428 6.90 20.60 -23.86
CA ASN A 428 6.85 21.21 -22.53
C ASN A 428 6.22 20.31 -21.45
N ARG A 429 6.45 18.98 -21.53
CA ARG A 429 6.16 18.02 -20.45
C ARG A 429 7.20 16.88 -20.43
N ARG A 430 7.84 16.64 -19.28
CA ARG A 430 8.74 15.50 -19.03
C ARG A 430 8.20 14.53 -17.96
N GLY A 431 7.90 13.30 -18.39
CA GLY A 431 7.50 12.19 -17.53
C GLY A 431 6.27 12.43 -16.62
N ILE A 432 6.08 11.53 -15.67
CA ILE A 432 4.86 11.45 -14.84
C ILE A 432 4.60 12.67 -13.95
N LEU A 433 5.65 13.40 -13.56
CA LEU A 433 5.52 14.61 -12.73
C LEU A 433 4.95 15.81 -13.51
N ASN A 434 5.05 15.79 -14.85
CA ASN A 434 4.55 16.84 -15.73
C ASN A 434 3.27 16.43 -16.49
N GLN A 435 2.71 15.24 -16.22
CA GLN A 435 1.37 14.84 -16.69
C GLN A 435 0.27 15.61 -15.96
N GLY A 436 -0.84 15.88 -16.66
CA GLY A 436 -1.95 16.67 -16.10
C GLY A 436 -2.60 16.08 -14.84
N ALA A 437 -2.56 14.74 -14.69
CA ALA A 437 -3.10 14.07 -13.50
C ALA A 437 -2.32 14.46 -12.22
N PHE A 438 -0.98 14.40 -12.23
CA PHE A 438 -0.15 14.85 -11.11
C PHE A 438 -0.34 16.34 -10.83
N LEU A 439 -0.27 17.16 -11.87
CA LEU A 439 -0.30 18.63 -11.77
C LEU A 439 -1.63 19.17 -11.24
N SER A 440 -2.76 18.53 -11.55
CA SER A 440 -4.09 18.92 -11.07
C SER A 440 -4.40 18.37 -9.68
N VAL A 441 -3.90 17.19 -9.32
CA VAL A 441 -4.06 16.56 -8.00
C VAL A 441 -3.25 17.26 -6.89
N HIS A 442 -2.15 17.91 -7.26
CA HIS A 442 -1.35 18.75 -6.36
C HIS A 442 -1.57 20.26 -6.66
N ALA A 443 -2.83 20.66 -6.81
CA ALA A 443 -3.25 22.06 -7.00
C ALA A 443 -4.64 22.33 -6.39
N HIS A 444 -4.92 23.59 -6.01
CA HIS A 444 -6.20 24.00 -5.44
C HIS A 444 -7.34 23.94 -6.47
N ALA A 445 -8.58 24.14 -6.03
CA ALA A 445 -9.75 24.08 -6.92
C ALA A 445 -9.76 25.19 -7.99
N HIS A 446 -9.17 26.36 -7.68
CA HIS A 446 -9.27 27.60 -8.47
C HIS A 446 -7.91 28.22 -8.85
N GLU A 447 -6.78 27.61 -8.46
CA GLU A 447 -5.43 28.13 -8.74
C GLU A 447 -4.37 27.00 -8.78
N SER A 448 -3.17 27.28 -9.29
CA SER A 448 -1.99 26.40 -9.08
C SER A 448 -1.57 26.44 -7.61
N ALA A 449 -0.84 25.41 -7.16
CA ALA A 449 -0.33 25.36 -5.79
C ALA A 449 1.15 24.93 -5.79
N PRO A 450 2.10 25.86 -6.05
CA PRO A 450 3.52 25.51 -6.08
C PRO A 450 3.96 24.84 -4.77
N VAL A 451 3.45 25.27 -3.62
CA VAL A 451 3.71 24.65 -2.31
C VAL A 451 3.32 23.16 -2.28
N LEU A 452 2.15 22.78 -2.80
CA LEU A 452 1.73 21.38 -2.83
C LEU A 452 2.58 20.55 -3.80
N ARG A 453 2.94 21.10 -4.97
CA ARG A 453 3.83 20.44 -5.95
C ARG A 453 5.23 20.25 -5.39
N GLY A 454 5.79 21.27 -4.73
CA GLY A 454 7.08 21.24 -4.07
C GLY A 454 7.13 20.23 -2.93
N VAL A 455 6.13 20.22 -2.04
CA VAL A 455 6.00 19.21 -0.97
C VAL A 455 5.85 17.80 -1.54
N ALA A 456 5.12 17.62 -2.64
CA ALA A 456 4.98 16.33 -3.30
C ALA A 456 6.32 15.81 -3.84
N VAL A 457 7.07 16.62 -4.59
CA VAL A 457 8.41 16.24 -5.10
C VAL A 457 9.40 16.01 -3.95
N ALA A 458 9.47 16.93 -2.98
CA ALA A 458 10.36 16.82 -1.83
C ALA A 458 10.13 15.52 -1.05
N ARG A 459 8.89 15.25 -0.61
CA ARG A 459 8.60 14.09 0.25
C ARG A 459 8.56 12.76 -0.51
N ARG A 460 8.08 12.73 -1.76
CA ARG A 460 7.80 11.47 -2.50
C ARG A 460 8.88 11.09 -3.50
N VAL A 461 9.59 12.04 -4.10
CA VAL A 461 10.60 11.77 -5.15
C VAL A 461 12.03 11.91 -4.62
N LEU A 462 12.28 12.92 -3.79
CA LEU A 462 13.59 13.18 -3.18
C LEU A 462 13.73 12.60 -1.75
N CYS A 463 12.61 12.25 -1.13
CA CYS A 463 12.52 11.79 0.27
C CYS A 463 13.11 12.78 1.30
N GLU A 464 13.10 14.07 1.00
CA GLU A 464 13.51 15.12 1.92
C GLU A 464 12.47 15.32 3.04
N PRO A 465 12.88 15.40 4.31
CA PRO A 465 11.98 15.55 5.44
C PRO A 465 11.44 16.98 5.53
N VAL A 466 10.29 17.21 4.91
CA VAL A 466 9.51 18.44 5.09
C VAL A 466 8.45 18.21 6.18
N PRO A 467 8.46 18.91 7.33
CA PRO A 467 7.42 18.80 8.34
C PRO A 467 6.08 19.39 7.85
N SER A 468 4.96 19.00 8.45
CA SER A 468 3.68 19.67 8.24
C SER A 468 3.54 20.91 9.13
N PRO A 469 2.74 21.92 8.73
CA PRO A 469 2.44 23.06 9.58
C PRO A 469 1.84 22.64 10.94
N THR A 470 1.00 21.60 10.95
CA THR A 470 0.40 21.03 12.17
C THR A 470 1.44 20.47 13.14
N GLU A 471 2.47 19.75 12.66
CA GLU A 471 3.57 19.26 13.50
C GLU A 471 4.41 20.39 14.10
N LEU A 472 4.39 21.59 13.51
CA LEU A 472 5.07 22.79 13.99
C LEU A 472 4.14 23.75 14.77
N ASN A 473 2.85 23.44 14.90
CA ASN A 473 1.79 24.34 15.38
C ASN A 473 1.67 25.68 14.60
N ILE A 474 2.06 25.69 13.32
CA ILE A 474 1.95 26.85 12.44
C ILE A 474 0.54 26.90 11.82
N VAL A 475 -0.14 28.03 12.00
CA VAL A 475 -1.40 28.33 11.29
C VAL A 475 -1.07 28.86 9.90
N VAL A 476 -1.39 28.10 8.86
CA VAL A 476 -1.22 28.53 7.47
C VAL A 476 -2.27 29.59 7.13
N VAL A 477 -1.82 30.77 6.70
CA VAL A 477 -2.67 31.80 6.13
C VAL A 477 -2.30 31.93 4.64
N PRO A 478 -3.19 31.59 3.69
CA PRO A 478 -2.91 31.72 2.27
C PRO A 478 -2.55 33.17 1.89
N PRO A 479 -1.58 33.39 0.98
CA PRO A 479 -1.27 34.72 0.47
C PRO A 479 -2.51 35.41 -0.12
N VAL A 480 -2.74 36.67 0.26
CA VAL A 480 -3.93 37.44 -0.13
C VAL A 480 -4.12 37.40 -1.65
N PRO A 481 -5.32 37.04 -2.15
CA PRO A 481 -5.62 37.03 -3.58
C PRO A 481 -5.36 38.40 -4.23
N ASP A 482 -4.52 38.40 -5.26
CA ASP A 482 -4.10 39.59 -6.00
C ASP A 482 -4.18 39.30 -7.50
N PRO A 483 -5.20 39.83 -8.21
CA PRO A 483 -5.41 39.57 -9.64
C PRO A 483 -4.45 40.37 -10.54
N THR A 484 -3.43 41.03 -9.99
CA THR A 484 -2.34 41.67 -10.74
C THR A 484 -1.03 40.87 -10.71
N LYS A 485 -0.97 39.80 -9.89
CA LYS A 485 0.21 38.96 -9.70
C LYS A 485 -0.01 37.54 -10.23
N THR A 486 1.08 36.89 -10.61
CA THR A 486 1.15 35.42 -10.73
C THR A 486 1.04 34.75 -9.36
N THR A 487 0.78 33.44 -9.35
CA THR A 487 0.72 32.62 -8.15
C THR A 487 2.09 32.55 -7.48
N ARG A 488 3.17 32.31 -8.24
CA ARG A 488 4.57 32.51 -7.82
C ARG A 488 4.82 33.83 -7.09
N GLU A 489 4.43 34.98 -7.66
CA GLU A 489 4.66 36.30 -7.04
C GLU A 489 3.87 36.52 -5.74
N ARG A 490 2.70 35.90 -5.58
CA ARG A 490 1.96 35.90 -4.30
C ARG A 490 2.65 35.02 -3.26
N PHE A 491 3.06 33.81 -3.66
CA PHE A 491 3.62 32.80 -2.78
C PHE A 491 5.10 33.05 -2.40
N ALA A 492 5.82 33.88 -3.14
CA ALA A 492 7.18 34.31 -2.83
C ALA A 492 7.34 34.99 -1.44
N ILE A 493 6.23 35.40 -0.81
CA ILE A 493 6.21 35.94 0.56
C ILE A 493 6.84 34.99 1.59
N HIS A 494 6.71 33.66 1.42
CA HIS A 494 7.26 32.67 2.35
C HIS A 494 8.78 32.71 2.45
N ALA A 495 9.49 33.16 1.41
CA ALA A 495 10.93 33.35 1.43
C ALA A 495 11.38 34.60 2.23
N THR A 496 10.44 35.40 2.72
CA THR A 496 10.68 36.62 3.53
C THR A 496 10.11 36.52 4.95
N ASP A 497 9.22 35.56 5.20
CA ASP A 497 8.62 35.32 6.51
C ASP A 497 9.58 34.49 7.41
N PRO A 498 9.86 34.94 8.66
CA PRO A 498 10.82 34.26 9.53
C PRO A 498 10.51 32.81 9.86
N ASP A 499 9.23 32.45 9.98
CA ASP A 499 8.77 31.12 10.38
C ASP A 499 8.63 30.19 9.16
N CYS A 500 8.29 30.73 7.99
CA CYS A 500 8.12 29.96 6.76
C CYS A 500 9.45 29.67 6.02
N GLN A 501 10.37 30.66 5.96
CA GLN A 501 11.53 30.64 5.05
C GLN A 501 12.42 29.38 5.14
N GLY A 502 12.54 28.79 6.34
CA GLY A 502 13.39 27.63 6.59
C GLY A 502 12.95 26.37 5.84
N CYS A 503 11.64 26.14 5.76
CA CYS A 503 11.08 25.04 4.96
C CYS A 503 10.86 25.49 3.50
N HIS A 504 10.44 26.74 3.29
CA HIS A 504 10.08 27.22 1.96
C HIS A 504 11.28 27.42 1.01
N ARG A 505 12.51 27.58 1.52
CA ARG A 505 13.73 27.42 0.70
C ARG A 505 13.72 26.11 -0.10
N VAL A 506 13.27 25.00 0.52
CA VAL A 506 13.18 23.69 -0.16
C VAL A 506 11.90 23.57 -0.98
N ILE A 507 10.76 23.91 -0.37
CA ILE A 507 9.44 23.71 -0.99
C ILE A 507 9.29 24.57 -2.25
N ASP A 508 9.60 25.87 -2.18
CA ASP A 508 9.24 26.81 -3.24
C ASP A 508 10.21 26.72 -4.44
N SER A 509 11.50 26.46 -4.23
CA SER A 509 12.44 26.18 -5.34
C SER A 509 12.11 24.89 -6.10
N LEU A 510 11.45 23.91 -5.47
CA LEU A 510 10.90 22.75 -6.17
C LEU A 510 9.54 23.08 -6.81
N GLY A 511 8.68 23.79 -6.08
CA GLY A 511 7.30 24.10 -6.45
C GLY A 511 7.14 25.08 -7.61
N PHE A 512 7.90 26.17 -7.60
CA PHE A 512 7.85 27.21 -8.64
C PHE A 512 8.36 26.72 -10.01
N SER A 513 9.08 25.60 -10.06
CA SER A 513 9.49 24.98 -11.33
C SER A 513 8.28 24.57 -12.20
N PHE A 514 7.11 24.34 -11.59
CA PHE A 514 5.88 23.91 -12.25
C PHE A 514 4.91 25.06 -12.59
N GLU A 515 5.29 26.34 -12.43
CA GLU A 515 4.34 27.46 -12.56
C GLU A 515 3.91 27.77 -14.01
N GLN A 516 4.58 27.16 -14.99
CA GLN A 516 4.13 27.02 -16.38
C GLN A 516 2.89 26.13 -16.55
N TYR A 517 2.35 25.54 -15.48
CA TYR A 517 1.07 24.83 -15.50
C TYR A 517 0.07 25.42 -14.49
N ASP A 518 -1.17 25.63 -14.93
CA ASP A 518 -2.25 26.14 -14.09
C ASP A 518 -2.78 25.09 -13.07
N GLY A 519 -3.87 25.42 -12.36
CA GLY A 519 -4.51 24.55 -11.38
C GLY A 519 -5.16 23.28 -11.96
N MET A 520 -5.48 23.22 -13.25
CA MET A 520 -5.88 21.97 -13.94
C MET A 520 -4.71 21.27 -14.65
N GLY A 521 -3.48 21.76 -14.45
CA GLY A 521 -2.26 21.22 -15.03
C GLY A 521 -2.01 21.63 -16.48
N GLN A 522 -2.80 22.55 -17.03
CA GLN A 522 -2.70 22.99 -18.42
C GLN A 522 -1.51 23.94 -18.61
N PHE A 523 -0.77 23.76 -19.70
CA PHE A 523 0.39 24.59 -20.01
C PHE A 523 -0.01 26.04 -20.32
N ARG A 524 0.71 27.00 -19.71
CA ARG A 524 0.48 28.44 -19.82
C ARG A 524 1.80 29.20 -19.94
N THR A 525 1.77 30.34 -20.64
CA THR A 525 2.88 31.30 -20.69
C THR A 525 2.60 32.59 -19.91
N HIS A 526 1.34 32.80 -19.51
CA HIS A 526 0.88 33.98 -18.77
C HIS A 526 -0.16 33.57 -17.71
N GLU A 527 -0.24 34.35 -16.64
CA GLU A 527 -1.25 34.28 -15.60
C GLU A 527 -1.59 35.73 -15.20
N ASN A 528 -2.88 36.09 -15.08
CA ASN A 528 -3.32 37.45 -14.77
C ASN A 528 -2.77 38.55 -15.70
N ASN A 529 -2.44 38.20 -16.95
CA ASN A 529 -1.74 38.99 -17.98
C ASN A 529 -0.23 39.23 -17.72
N SER A 530 0.31 38.80 -16.58
CA SER A 530 1.75 38.75 -16.33
C SER A 530 2.36 37.48 -16.96
N PRO A 531 3.61 37.52 -17.46
CA PRO A 531 4.30 36.32 -17.93
C PRO A 531 4.62 35.40 -16.73
N VAL A 532 4.52 34.08 -16.92
CA VAL A 532 4.91 33.13 -15.86
C VAL A 532 6.42 32.92 -15.84
N ASP A 533 6.98 32.80 -14.65
CA ASP A 533 8.38 32.44 -14.42
C ASP A 533 8.44 31.05 -13.77
N SER A 534 9.06 30.08 -14.45
CA SER A 534 9.33 28.73 -13.92
C SER A 534 10.79 28.50 -13.60
N SER A 535 11.66 29.50 -13.77
CA SER A 535 13.08 29.36 -13.51
C SER A 535 13.34 29.26 -12.00
N VAL A 536 14.19 28.34 -11.58
CA VAL A 536 14.50 28.11 -10.17
C VAL A 536 15.97 27.84 -9.96
N THR A 537 16.50 28.23 -8.81
CA THR A 537 17.79 27.79 -8.31
C THR A 537 17.59 26.96 -7.06
N ILE A 538 18.21 25.79 -7.05
CA ILE A 538 18.29 24.87 -5.91
C ILE A 538 19.72 24.94 -5.37
N ASP A 539 19.82 25.16 -4.05
CA ASP A 539 21.06 25.28 -3.29
C ASP A 539 20.73 24.76 -1.88
N PHE A 540 20.77 23.45 -1.69
CA PHE A 540 20.44 22.75 -0.44
C PHE A 540 21.63 21.97 0.14
N GLY A 541 22.78 21.98 -0.53
CA GLY A 541 23.92 21.09 -0.24
C GLY A 541 23.69 19.67 -0.78
N LYS A 542 23.06 19.53 -1.95
CA LYS A 542 22.54 18.27 -2.50
C LYS A 542 23.02 18.01 -3.94
N PRO A 543 23.01 16.75 -4.44
CA PRO A 543 23.41 16.44 -5.82
C PRO A 543 22.55 17.08 -6.93
N TYR A 544 21.35 17.56 -6.60
CA TYR A 544 20.44 18.31 -7.48
C TYR A 544 20.45 19.83 -7.22
N ASP A 545 21.52 20.35 -6.60
CA ASP A 545 21.79 21.78 -6.59
C ASP A 545 22.16 22.25 -8.01
N GLY A 546 21.56 23.35 -8.45
CA GLY A 546 21.66 23.83 -9.82
C GLY A 546 20.62 24.91 -10.14
N SER A 547 20.64 25.38 -11.38
CA SER A 547 19.60 26.26 -11.92
C SER A 547 18.88 25.56 -13.07
N TYR A 548 17.55 25.60 -13.03
CA TYR A 548 16.66 24.93 -13.98
C TYR A 548 15.67 25.96 -14.54
N ALA A 549 15.40 25.92 -15.84
CA ALA A 549 14.41 26.83 -16.45
C ALA A 549 12.97 26.49 -16.07
N ASN A 550 12.71 25.23 -15.66
CA ASN A 550 11.38 24.68 -15.36
C ASN A 550 11.47 23.27 -14.74
N SER A 551 10.29 22.70 -14.45
CA SER A 551 10.10 21.34 -13.94
C SER A 551 10.43 20.23 -14.94
N ASP A 552 10.56 20.53 -16.23
CA ASP A 552 10.97 19.55 -17.24
C ASP A 552 12.49 19.29 -17.14
N GLU A 553 13.29 20.36 -17.06
CA GLU A 553 14.73 20.27 -16.83
C GLU A 553 15.05 19.69 -15.45
N LEU A 554 14.30 20.08 -14.41
CA LEU A 554 14.43 19.50 -13.07
C LEU A 554 14.11 17.99 -13.08
N ALA A 555 13.03 17.57 -13.74
CA ALA A 555 12.67 16.16 -13.85
C ALA A 555 13.75 15.34 -14.56
N VAL A 556 14.30 15.85 -15.67
CA VAL A 556 15.43 15.23 -16.38
C VAL A 556 16.68 15.13 -15.50
N ALA A 557 16.97 16.14 -14.68
CA ALA A 557 18.14 16.14 -13.80
C ALA A 557 18.03 15.12 -12.65
N ILE A 558 16.89 15.06 -11.97
CA ILE A 558 16.72 14.16 -10.80
C ILE A 558 16.49 12.69 -11.21
N ALA A 559 16.02 12.43 -12.43
CA ALA A 559 15.64 11.11 -12.94
C ALA A 559 16.75 10.03 -12.89
N THR A 560 18.03 10.42 -12.87
CA THR A 560 19.18 9.51 -12.85
C THR A 560 19.84 9.36 -11.48
N MET A 561 19.35 10.07 -10.45
CA MET A 561 20.08 10.19 -9.17
C MET A 561 19.95 8.97 -8.27
N PRO A 562 21.06 8.52 -7.61
CA PRO A 562 21.03 7.47 -6.59
C PRO A 562 19.97 7.72 -5.49
N GLU A 563 19.83 8.96 -5.05
CA GLU A 563 18.91 9.40 -4.00
C GLU A 563 17.45 9.16 -4.39
N VAL A 564 17.08 9.48 -5.65
CA VAL A 564 15.73 9.25 -6.19
C VAL A 564 15.44 7.76 -6.36
N ARG A 565 16.44 6.96 -6.79
CA ARG A 565 16.31 5.50 -6.87
C ARG A 565 16.11 4.87 -5.48
N ALA A 566 16.87 5.32 -4.48
CA ALA A 566 16.72 4.89 -3.09
C ALA A 566 15.37 5.34 -2.49
N CYS A 567 14.91 6.55 -2.82
CA CYS A 567 13.60 7.06 -2.41
C CYS A 567 12.45 6.21 -3.00
N PHE A 568 12.54 5.82 -4.27
CA PHE A 568 11.60 4.87 -4.86
C PHE A 568 11.62 3.51 -4.15
N ALA A 569 12.80 2.93 -3.91
CA ALA A 569 12.93 1.64 -3.22
C ALA A 569 12.32 1.68 -1.79
N ARG A 570 12.52 2.78 -1.07
CA ARG A 570 11.84 3.10 0.21
C ARG A 570 10.32 3.11 0.06
N HIS A 571 9.78 3.78 -0.96
CA HIS A 571 8.34 3.83 -1.17
C HIS A 571 7.75 2.49 -1.62
N LEU A 572 8.45 1.69 -2.43
CA LEU A 572 8.03 0.34 -2.79
C LEU A 572 8.04 -0.62 -1.59
N PHE A 573 9.01 -0.46 -0.68
CA PHE A 573 9.01 -1.13 0.62
C PHE A 573 7.77 -0.73 1.43
N ARG A 574 7.49 0.57 1.64
CA ARG A 574 6.29 1.02 2.40
C ARG A 574 4.97 0.55 1.79
N ALA A 575 4.86 0.53 0.47
CA ALA A 575 3.70 0.02 -0.28
C ALA A 575 3.44 -1.48 -0.07
N SER A 576 4.45 -2.23 0.40
CA SER A 576 4.42 -3.67 0.63
C SER A 576 4.39 -4.01 2.14
N ALA A 577 5.10 -3.23 2.95
CA ALA A 577 5.23 -3.39 4.39
C ALA A 577 3.93 -3.07 5.14
N GLY A 578 3.05 -2.22 4.59
CA GLY A 578 1.74 -1.92 5.19
C GLY A 578 1.79 -1.12 6.49
N ARG A 579 2.93 -0.50 6.78
CA ARG A 579 3.25 0.29 7.98
C ARG A 579 4.32 1.32 7.63
N SER A 580 4.31 2.46 8.32
CA SER A 580 5.35 3.50 8.24
C SER A 580 5.84 4.00 9.59
N ASP A 581 5.60 3.24 10.66
CA ASP A 581 6.05 3.54 12.03
C ASP A 581 7.58 3.39 12.22
N ALA A 582 8.07 3.66 13.43
CA ALA A 582 9.50 3.59 13.75
C ALA A 582 10.11 2.19 13.57
N VAL A 583 9.34 1.12 13.74
CA VAL A 583 9.81 -0.26 13.49
C VAL A 583 9.90 -0.50 11.99
N ALA A 584 8.87 -0.13 11.23
CA ALA A 584 8.87 -0.22 9.78
C ALA A 584 10.04 0.55 9.15
N ARG A 585 10.33 1.76 9.64
CA ARG A 585 11.50 2.57 9.20
C ARG A 585 12.83 1.92 9.55
N ALA A 586 12.96 1.26 10.70
CA ALA A 586 14.18 0.52 11.05
C ALA A 586 14.39 -0.72 10.16
N VAL A 587 13.32 -1.32 9.63
CA VAL A 587 13.37 -2.45 8.67
C VAL A 587 13.67 -1.95 7.25
N GLU A 588 13.10 -0.80 6.88
CA GLU A 588 13.34 -0.12 5.62
C GLU A 588 14.83 0.20 5.39
N GLU A 589 15.51 0.82 6.36
CA GLU A 589 16.94 1.14 6.22
C GLU A 589 17.83 -0.11 6.07
N GLN A 590 17.43 -1.25 6.64
CA GLN A 590 18.12 -2.52 6.43
C GLN A 590 17.91 -3.04 4.99
N PHE A 591 16.69 -2.95 4.47
CA PHE A 591 16.41 -3.28 3.07
C PHE A 591 17.17 -2.36 2.11
N LEU A 592 17.18 -1.03 2.33
CA LEU A 592 17.96 -0.07 1.54
C LEU A 592 19.47 -0.36 1.60
N SER A 593 19.99 -0.75 2.77
CA SER A 593 21.39 -1.17 2.95
C SER A 593 21.72 -2.46 2.17
N ALA A 594 20.77 -3.34 1.90
CA ALA A 594 20.95 -4.48 1.01
C ALA A 594 20.81 -4.09 -0.47
N TRP A 595 19.71 -3.41 -0.82
CA TRP A 595 19.36 -2.98 -2.17
C TRP A 595 20.43 -2.05 -2.80
N SER A 596 21.06 -1.18 -2.03
CA SER A 596 22.13 -0.28 -2.51
C SER A 596 23.43 -1.01 -2.92
N LYS A 597 23.53 -2.33 -2.68
CA LYS A 597 24.63 -3.19 -3.14
C LYS A 597 24.34 -3.87 -4.48
N LEU A 598 23.11 -3.77 -5.00
CA LEU A 598 22.73 -4.29 -6.32
C LEU A 598 23.45 -3.52 -7.44
N PRO A 599 23.60 -4.10 -8.64
CA PRO A 599 24.05 -3.36 -9.82
C PRO A 599 23.17 -2.12 -10.09
N GLU A 600 23.78 -1.04 -10.60
CA GLU A 600 23.05 0.21 -10.87
C GLU A 600 21.87 0.03 -11.85
N ALA A 601 21.97 -0.92 -12.77
CA ALA A 601 20.88 -1.28 -13.69
C ALA A 601 19.66 -1.84 -12.94
N ASP A 602 19.87 -2.68 -11.92
CA ASP A 602 18.80 -3.26 -11.11
C ASP A 602 18.23 -2.22 -10.11
N GLN A 603 19.08 -1.37 -9.53
CA GLN A 603 18.64 -0.21 -8.74
C GLN A 603 17.80 0.79 -9.57
N SER A 604 18.07 0.90 -10.87
CA SER A 604 17.33 1.78 -11.77
C SER A 604 16.00 1.18 -12.24
N ASN A 605 15.82 -0.13 -12.10
CA ASN A 605 14.68 -0.88 -12.60
C ASN A 605 13.63 -1.14 -11.51
N ILE A 606 12.40 -0.72 -11.79
CA ILE A 606 11.27 -0.77 -10.85
C ILE A 606 10.89 -2.20 -10.48
N LEU A 607 10.91 -3.11 -11.46
CA LEU A 607 10.53 -4.52 -11.28
C LEU A 607 11.60 -5.29 -10.50
N LYS A 608 12.89 -5.05 -10.78
CA LYS A 608 14.01 -5.65 -10.05
C LYS A 608 14.08 -5.20 -8.60
N THR A 609 13.66 -3.98 -8.28
CA THR A 609 13.54 -3.52 -6.88
C THR A 609 12.49 -4.31 -6.09
N LEU A 610 11.40 -4.79 -6.73
CA LEU A 610 10.41 -5.67 -6.09
C LEU A 610 10.95 -7.10 -5.90
N ILE A 611 11.65 -7.63 -6.90
CA ILE A 611 12.30 -8.95 -6.85
C ILE A 611 13.32 -8.99 -5.71
N ALA A 612 14.19 -7.99 -5.62
CA ALA A 612 15.19 -7.88 -4.55
C ALA A 612 14.58 -7.77 -3.15
N PHE A 613 13.39 -7.17 -3.01
CA PHE A 613 12.67 -7.20 -1.74
C PHE A 613 12.19 -8.61 -1.39
N ALA A 614 11.57 -9.33 -2.34
CA ALA A 614 11.09 -10.69 -2.13
C ALA A 614 12.23 -11.71 -1.88
N GLU A 615 13.40 -11.51 -2.48
CA GLU A 615 14.61 -12.31 -2.20
C GLU A 615 15.09 -12.13 -0.75
N HIS A 616 15.03 -10.91 -0.22
CA HIS A 616 15.63 -10.53 1.06
C HIS A 616 15.02 -11.29 2.27
N PRO A 617 15.82 -11.72 3.28
CA PRO A 617 15.30 -12.47 4.44
C PRO A 617 14.16 -11.77 5.20
N LEU A 618 14.19 -10.42 5.26
CA LEU A 618 13.11 -9.60 5.84
C LEU A 618 11.72 -9.87 5.24
N PHE A 619 11.64 -10.31 3.99
CA PHE A 619 10.36 -10.63 3.36
C PHE A 619 9.66 -11.82 4.04
N ILE A 620 10.42 -12.85 4.43
CA ILE A 620 9.89 -14.09 5.02
C ILE A 620 9.99 -14.17 6.55
N GLN A 621 10.56 -13.16 7.22
CA GLN A 621 10.77 -13.16 8.68
C GLN A 621 9.95 -12.09 9.40
N ARG A 622 9.36 -12.42 10.55
CA ARG A 622 8.56 -11.52 11.39
C ARG A 622 8.96 -11.64 12.86
N MET A 623 8.76 -10.58 13.64
CA MET A 623 8.92 -10.61 15.10
C MET A 623 7.57 -10.77 15.79
N VAL A 624 7.39 -11.81 16.60
CA VAL A 624 6.24 -11.93 17.48
C VAL A 624 6.33 -10.82 18.53
N THR A 625 5.36 -9.91 18.56
CA THR A 625 5.38 -8.79 19.51
C THR A 625 5.26 -9.29 20.96
N PRO A 626 5.98 -8.69 21.94
CA PRO A 626 5.86 -8.98 23.38
C PRO A 626 4.43 -8.89 23.93
#